data_AF-A0A5E4E609-F1
#
_entry.id   AF-A0A5E4E609-F1
#
_cell.length_a   1.000
_cell.length_b   1.000
_cell.length_c   1.000
_cell.angle_alpha   90.00
_cell.angle_beta   90.00
_cell.angle_gamma   90.00
#
_symmetry.space_group_name_H-M   'P 1'
#
loop_
_entity.id
_entity.type
_entity.pdbx_description
1 polymer ?
#
loop_
_entity_poly.entity_id
_entity_poly.type
_entity_poly.pdbx_seq_one_letter_code
_entity_poly.pdbx_strand_id
1 'polypeptide(L)'
;MFIFLFALLLFHWFLQAQAIGKASSNLIQEELKMDYVYDYMFHLLNEYAKLLQFKPTVPKKAVELCSEAMACQAEGTEKKFMLQSLVKGPAVSEPCAMPPPYDPSSLFAVLRRKENSMKQVETWERNYWESQSKKS
;
A
#
# COMPACT_ATOMS: atom_id res chain seq x y z
N MET A 1 -44.52 -7.12 3.58
CA MET A 1 -43.47 -8.10 3.98
C MET A 1 -42.20 -7.97 3.15
N PHE A 2 -42.27 -7.94 1.81
CA PHE A 2 -41.09 -7.80 0.93
C PHE A 2 -40.25 -6.53 1.13
N ILE A 3 -40.89 -5.38 1.36
CA ILE A 3 -40.18 -4.10 1.59
C ILE A 3 -39.33 -4.15 2.87
N PHE A 4 -39.86 -4.79 3.93
CA PHE A 4 -39.14 -4.96 5.18
C PHE A 4 -37.93 -5.89 5.03
N LEU A 5 -38.07 -6.98 4.28
CA LEU A 5 -36.98 -7.91 4.01
C LEU A 5 -35.86 -7.23 3.21
N PHE A 6 -36.22 -6.43 2.20
CA PHE A 6 -35.27 -5.67 1.39
C PHE A 6 -34.54 -4.61 2.22
N ALA A 7 -35.26 -3.87 3.08
CA ALA A 7 -34.65 -2.89 3.98
C ALA A 7 -33.68 -3.53 4.99
N LEU A 8 -34.01 -4.71 5.54
CA LEU A 8 -33.12 -5.47 6.44
C LEU A 8 -31.85 -5.93 5.72
N LEU A 9 -31.98 -6.40 4.48
CA LEU A 9 -30.85 -6.85 3.65
C LEU A 9 -29.93 -5.68 3.30
N LEU A 10 -30.52 -4.52 2.96
CA LEU A 10 -29.79 -3.29 2.64
C LEU A 10 -29.07 -2.73 3.87
N PHE A 11 -29.70 -2.80 5.05
CA PHE A 11 -29.09 -2.40 6.31
C PHE A 11 -27.93 -3.31 6.71
N HIS A 12 -28.06 -4.62 6.52
CA HIS A 12 -26.96 -5.56 6.74
C HIS A 12 -25.77 -5.27 5.82
N TRP A 13 -26.04 -5.01 4.53
CA TRP A 13 -25.01 -4.68 3.56
C TRP A 13 -24.31 -3.35 3.89
N PHE A 14 -25.08 -2.34 4.31
CA PHE A 14 -24.55 -1.05 4.75
C PHE A 14 -23.58 -1.20 5.93
N LEU A 15 -23.96 -1.96 6.97
CA LEU A 15 -23.10 -2.20 8.14
C LEU A 15 -21.81 -2.92 7.76
N GLN A 16 -21.88 -3.92 6.87
CA GLN A 16 -20.70 -4.64 6.39
C GLN A 16 -19.76 -3.72 5.59
N ALA A 17 -20.31 -2.92 4.67
CA ALA A 17 -19.53 -1.96 3.90
C ALA A 17 -18.86 -0.91 4.80
N GLN A 18 -19.58 -0.40 5.80
CA GLN A 18 -19.05 0.55 6.78
C GLN A 18 -17.91 -0.04 7.61
N ALA A 19 -18.04 -1.29 8.05
CA ALA A 19 -16.99 -1.98 8.79
C ALA A 19 -15.72 -2.14 7.96
N ILE A 20 -15.85 -2.53 6.68
CA ILE A 20 -14.71 -2.66 5.75
C ILE A 20 -14.03 -1.31 5.53
N GLY A 21 -14.82 -0.25 5.32
CA GLY A 21 -14.29 1.11 5.14
C GLY A 21 -13.52 1.59 6.36
N LYS A 22 -14.04 1.34 7.58
CA LYS A 22 -13.37 1.71 8.83
C LYS A 22 -12.06 0.93 9.02
N ALA A 23 -12.07 -0.37 8.79
CA ALA A 23 -10.86 -1.20 8.88
C ALA A 23 -9.78 -0.74 7.88
N SER A 24 -10.19 -0.43 6.65
CA SER A 24 -9.28 0.08 5.61
C SER A 24 -8.68 1.43 5.98
N SER A 25 -9.50 2.36 6.50
CA SER A 25 -9.02 3.66 6.97
C SER A 25 -8.00 3.52 8.11
N ASN A 26 -8.25 2.62 9.06
CA ASN A 26 -7.33 2.36 10.15
C ASN A 26 -5.99 1.80 9.63
N LEU A 27 -6.01 0.88 8.68
CA LEU A 27 -4.78 0.34 8.08
C LEU A 27 -3.95 1.44 7.41
N ILE A 28 -4.58 2.35 6.66
CA ILE A 28 -3.87 3.48 6.05
C ILE A 28 -3.24 4.37 7.13
N GLN A 29 -3.97 4.66 8.20
CA GLN A 29 -3.52 5.58 9.25
C GLN A 29 -2.47 4.97 10.17
N GLU A 30 -2.53 3.66 10.43
CA GLU A 30 -1.71 2.99 11.43
C GLU A 30 -0.51 2.27 10.80
N GLU A 31 -0.73 1.57 9.67
CA GLU A 31 0.27 0.67 9.06
C GLU A 31 0.90 1.23 7.77
N LEU A 32 0.27 2.18 7.08
CA LEU A 32 0.82 2.84 5.89
C LEU A 32 1.13 4.33 6.12
N LYS A 33 1.71 4.62 7.28
CA LYS A 33 2.25 5.94 7.58
C LYS A 33 3.38 6.27 6.60
N MET A 34 3.47 7.54 6.20
CA MET A 34 4.53 8.00 5.30
C MET A 34 5.94 7.69 5.85
N ASP A 35 6.13 7.73 7.16
CA ASP A 35 7.39 7.34 7.81
C ASP A 35 7.78 5.89 7.44
N TYR A 36 6.83 4.95 7.48
CA TYR A 36 7.08 3.56 7.09
C TYR A 36 7.34 3.39 5.59
N VAL A 37 6.69 4.21 4.76
CA VAL A 37 6.95 4.21 3.31
C VAL A 37 8.38 4.67 3.03
N TYR A 38 8.84 5.74 3.68
CA TYR A 38 10.20 6.25 3.52
C TYR A 38 11.25 5.28 4.07
N ASP A 39 11.00 4.69 5.24
CA ASP A 39 11.89 3.66 5.83
C ASP A 39 11.99 2.43 4.92
N TYR A 40 10.87 1.99 4.36
CA TYR A 40 10.84 0.88 3.40
C TYR A 40 11.63 1.20 2.12
N MET A 41 11.44 2.39 1.54
CA MET A 41 12.18 2.82 0.33
C MET A 41 13.68 2.88 0.60
N PHE A 42 14.08 3.44 1.74
CA PHE A 42 15.48 3.52 2.13
C PHE A 42 16.09 2.11 2.32
N HIS A 43 15.40 1.24 3.05
CA HIS A 43 15.84 -0.13 3.25
C HIS A 43 15.99 -0.89 1.93
N LEU A 44 15.01 -0.79 1.03
CA LEU A 44 15.02 -1.44 -0.28
C LEU A 44 16.23 -1.00 -1.10
N LEU A 45 16.46 0.32 -1.20
CA LEU A 45 17.60 0.86 -1.95
C LEU A 45 18.94 0.43 -1.34
N ASN A 46 19.03 0.36 -0.01
CA ASN A 46 20.24 -0.05 0.70
C ASN A 46 20.55 -1.53 0.49
N GLU A 47 19.57 -2.42 0.62
CA GLU A 47 19.78 -3.86 0.35
C GLU A 47 20.07 -4.12 -1.14
N TYR A 48 19.40 -3.41 -2.05
CA TYR A 48 19.66 -3.52 -3.48
C TYR A 48 21.09 -3.05 -3.84
N ALA A 49 21.57 -1.99 -3.20
CA ALA A 49 22.92 -1.48 -3.43
C ALA A 49 24.01 -2.51 -3.12
N LYS A 50 23.77 -3.43 -2.18
CA LYS A 50 24.70 -4.53 -1.85
C LYS A 50 24.85 -5.56 -2.96
N LEU A 51 23.86 -5.66 -3.86
CA LEU A 51 23.89 -6.59 -5.00
C LEU A 51 24.69 -6.05 -6.19
N LEU A 52 25.08 -4.77 -6.17
CA LEU A 52 25.81 -4.15 -7.27
C LEU A 52 27.22 -4.73 -7.38
N GLN A 53 27.52 -5.31 -8.55
CA GLN A 53 28.83 -5.89 -8.86
C GLN A 53 29.81 -4.87 -9.48
N PHE A 54 29.44 -3.59 -9.52
CA PHE A 54 30.26 -2.52 -10.07
C PHE A 54 30.23 -1.31 -9.13
N LYS A 55 31.25 -0.47 -9.24
CA LYS A 55 31.30 0.80 -8.50
C LYS A 55 30.45 1.85 -9.22
N PRO A 56 29.37 2.38 -8.61
CA PRO A 56 28.58 3.43 -9.22
C PRO A 56 29.45 4.66 -9.51
N THR A 57 29.28 5.25 -10.69
CA THR A 57 29.93 6.51 -11.08
C THR A 57 28.88 7.46 -11.64
N VAL A 58 29.01 8.74 -11.31
CA VAL A 58 28.06 9.76 -11.78
C VAL A 58 28.29 10.00 -13.28
N PRO A 59 27.28 9.80 -14.14
CA PRO A 59 27.44 10.02 -15.57
C PRO A 59 27.55 11.52 -15.88
N LYS A 60 28.29 11.89 -16.94
CA LYS A 60 28.53 13.29 -17.33
C LYS A 60 27.26 14.13 -17.58
N LYS A 61 26.14 13.47 -17.88
CA LYS A 61 24.84 14.10 -18.15
C LYS A 61 23.89 14.02 -16.96
N ALA A 62 24.35 13.55 -15.80
CA ALA A 62 23.53 13.57 -14.60
C ALA A 62 23.19 15.01 -14.23
N VAL A 63 21.92 15.25 -13.92
CA VAL A 63 21.46 16.51 -13.34
C VAL A 63 21.23 16.23 -11.86
N GLU A 64 21.82 17.05 -11.01
CA GLU A 64 21.60 16.98 -9.57
C GLU A 64 20.14 17.36 -9.26
N LEU A 65 19.46 16.50 -8.51
CA LEU A 65 18.11 16.75 -8.04
C LEU A 65 18.16 17.09 -6.55
N CYS A 66 17.95 18.36 -6.21
CA CYS A 66 17.77 18.78 -4.82
C CYS A 66 16.36 18.38 -4.35
N SER A 67 16.18 18.09 -3.07
CA SER A 67 14.88 17.68 -2.52
C SER A 67 13.83 18.79 -2.67
N GLU A 68 14.25 20.04 -2.59
CA GLU A 68 13.45 21.23 -2.84
C GLU A 68 13.00 21.33 -4.31
N ALA A 69 13.80 20.80 -5.23
CA ALA A 69 13.49 20.80 -6.66
C ALA A 69 12.33 19.83 -7.01
N MET A 70 12.09 18.81 -6.19
CA MET A 70 10.95 17.89 -6.40
C MET A 70 9.60 18.59 -6.29
N ALA A 71 9.49 19.57 -5.40
CA ALA A 71 8.27 20.36 -5.24
C ALA A 71 8.14 21.50 -6.27
N CYS A 72 9.16 21.74 -7.10
CA CYS A 72 9.16 22.88 -8.03
C CYS A 72 8.11 22.76 -9.14
N GLN A 73 7.82 21.54 -9.61
CA GLN A 73 6.83 21.31 -10.68
C GLN A 73 5.40 21.12 -10.17
N ALA A 74 5.22 20.89 -8.87
CA ALA A 74 3.90 20.75 -8.26
C ALA A 74 3.25 22.13 -8.02
N GLU A 75 1.92 22.17 -8.12
CA GLU A 75 1.12 23.38 -7.86
C GLU A 75 0.04 23.14 -6.80
N GLY A 76 -0.50 24.22 -6.23
CA GLY A 76 -1.62 24.18 -5.29
C GLY A 76 -1.39 23.30 -4.06
N THR A 77 -2.37 22.45 -3.76
CA THR A 77 -2.39 21.59 -2.57
C THR A 77 -1.30 20.52 -2.58
N GLU A 78 -0.96 19.99 -3.76
CA GLU A 78 0.12 19.01 -3.93
C GLU A 78 1.46 19.62 -3.51
N LYS A 79 1.77 20.82 -4.04
CA LYS A 79 2.98 21.56 -3.66
C LYS A 79 3.07 21.78 -2.16
N LYS A 80 1.95 22.17 -1.54
CA LYS A 80 1.88 22.39 -0.08
C LYS A 80 2.22 21.12 0.69
N PHE A 81 1.65 19.97 0.30
CA PHE A 81 1.97 18.70 0.95
C PHE A 81 3.41 18.27 0.72
N MET A 82 3.93 18.38 -0.51
CA MET A 82 5.33 18.05 -0.82
C MET A 82 6.32 18.88 0.01
N LEU A 83 6.09 20.19 0.13
CA LEU A 83 6.94 21.07 0.94
C LEU A 83 6.86 20.75 2.43
N GLN A 84 5.67 20.38 2.93
CA GLN A 84 5.49 19.97 4.33
C GLN A 84 6.17 18.64 4.65
N SER A 85 6.29 17.76 3.67
CA SER A 85 6.97 16.47 3.79
C SER A 85 8.49 16.55 3.63
N LEU A 86 9.06 17.72 3.35
CA LEU A 86 10.52 17.87 3.29
C LEU A 86 11.14 17.62 4.66
N VAL A 87 12.09 16.68 4.68
CA VAL A 87 12.87 16.35 5.88
C VAL A 87 13.79 17.53 6.20
N LYS A 88 13.54 18.21 7.32
CA LYS A 88 14.27 19.42 7.73
C LYS A 88 15.65 19.14 8.34
N GLY A 89 15.98 17.88 8.54
CA GLY A 89 17.23 17.43 9.14
C GLY A 89 17.16 15.94 9.46
N PRO A 90 18.31 15.31 9.76
CA PRO A 90 18.35 13.92 10.17
C PRO A 90 17.50 13.70 11.42
N ALA A 91 16.80 12.57 11.48
CA ALA A 91 16.08 12.17 12.68
C ALA A 91 17.08 12.02 13.84
N VAL A 92 16.72 12.56 15.02
CA VAL A 92 17.52 12.43 16.25
C VAL A 92 17.46 11.00 16.80
N SER A 93 16.40 10.27 16.45
CA SER A 93 16.24 8.85 16.75
C SER A 93 16.83 7.99 15.64
N GLU A 94 17.41 6.86 16.02
CA GLU A 94 17.77 5.79 15.09
C GLU A 94 16.54 5.37 14.25
N PRO A 95 16.73 4.94 12.99
CA PRO A 95 15.65 4.41 12.16
C PRO A 95 14.90 3.30 12.90
N CYS A 96 13.59 3.18 12.68
CA CYS A 96 12.86 2.08 13.29
C CYS A 96 13.42 0.75 12.78
N ALA A 97 13.62 -0.21 13.68
CA ALA A 97 14.06 -1.54 13.29
C ALA A 97 12.88 -2.22 12.58
N MET A 98 13.01 -2.42 11.28
CA MET A 98 12.06 -3.23 10.53
C MET A 98 11.97 -4.61 11.21
N PRO A 99 10.76 -5.16 11.40
CA PRO A 99 10.65 -6.51 11.92
C PRO A 99 11.50 -7.46 11.07
N PRO A 100 12.13 -8.47 11.69
CA PRO A 100 12.97 -9.40 10.97
C PRO A 100 12.17 -10.02 9.81
N PRO A 101 12.84 -10.33 8.68
CA PRO A 101 12.19 -10.97 7.56
C PRO A 101 11.46 -12.23 8.02
N TYR A 102 10.29 -12.49 7.43
CA TYR A 102 9.54 -13.70 7.68
C TYR A 102 10.45 -14.91 7.54
N ASP A 103 10.42 -15.81 8.53
CA ASP A 103 11.02 -17.12 8.35
C ASP A 103 10.35 -17.82 7.15
N PRO A 104 11.05 -18.75 6.47
CA PRO A 104 10.51 -19.37 5.26
C PRO A 104 9.10 -19.93 5.45
N SER A 105 8.79 -20.54 6.60
CA SER A 105 7.50 -21.16 6.84
C SER A 105 6.37 -20.14 7.00
N SER A 106 6.62 -19.04 7.73
CA SER A 106 5.63 -17.96 7.86
C SER A 106 5.43 -17.23 6.53
N LEU A 107 6.49 -17.00 5.75
CA LEU A 107 6.39 -16.43 4.41
C LEU A 107 5.52 -17.32 3.50
N PHE A 108 5.77 -18.62 3.46
CA PHE A 108 4.96 -19.56 2.68
C PHE A 108 3.51 -19.60 3.15
N ALA A 109 3.25 -19.49 4.45
CA ALA A 109 1.89 -19.42 4.97
C ALA A 109 1.14 -18.16 4.49
N VAL A 110 1.82 -17.01 4.49
CA VAL A 110 1.27 -15.74 3.96
C VAL A 110 1.00 -15.84 2.46
N LEU A 111 1.96 -16.34 1.68
CA LEU A 111 1.81 -16.52 0.23
C LEU A 111 0.67 -17.48 -0.11
N ARG A 112 0.55 -18.61 0.61
CA ARG A 112 -0.54 -19.57 0.42
C ARG A 112 -1.89 -18.96 0.78
N ARG A 113 -1.98 -18.19 1.88
CA ARG A 113 -3.21 -17.49 2.27
C ARG A 113 -3.63 -16.50 1.18
N LYS A 114 -2.68 -15.72 0.65
CA LYS A 114 -2.92 -14.79 -0.46
C LYS A 114 -3.47 -15.52 -1.69
N GLU A 115 -2.83 -16.61 -2.10
CA GLU A 115 -3.26 -17.40 -3.27
C GLU A 115 -4.68 -17.97 -3.08
N ASN A 116 -4.97 -18.49 -1.89
CA ASN A 116 -6.30 -19.03 -1.56
C ASN A 116 -7.38 -17.94 -1.61
N SER A 117 -7.12 -16.75 -1.05
CA SER A 117 -8.04 -15.62 -1.11
C SER A 117 -8.29 -15.17 -2.56
N MET A 118 -7.24 -15.13 -3.39
CA MET A 118 -7.38 -14.80 -4.81
C MET A 118 -8.28 -15.81 -5.54
N LYS A 119 -8.02 -17.12 -5.38
CA LYS A 119 -8.86 -18.19 -5.96
C LYS A 119 -10.32 -18.10 -5.51
N GLN A 120 -10.55 -17.72 -4.25
CA GLN A 120 -11.90 -17.55 -3.72
C GLN A 120 -12.64 -16.41 -4.43
N VAL A 121 -11.98 -15.26 -4.60
CA VAL A 121 -12.54 -14.11 -5.33
C VAL A 121 -12.80 -14.46 -6.79
N GLU A 122 -11.85 -15.10 -7.47
CA GLU A 122 -12.02 -15.55 -8.87
C GLU A 122 -13.20 -16.51 -9.03
N THR A 123 -13.41 -17.39 -8.05
CA THR A 123 -14.56 -18.32 -8.04
C THR A 123 -15.88 -17.56 -7.87
N TRP A 124 -15.93 -16.59 -6.97
CA TRP A 124 -17.11 -15.73 -6.79
C TRP A 124 -17.43 -14.93 -8.05
N GLU A 125 -16.42 -14.34 -8.69
CA GLU A 125 -16.59 -13.60 -9.95
C GLU A 125 -17.14 -14.51 -11.05
N ARG A 126 -16.56 -15.71 -11.24
CA ARG A 126 -17.04 -16.67 -12.24
C ARG A 126 -18.49 -17.07 -12.02
N ASN A 127 -18.82 -17.44 -10.78
CA ASN A 127 -20.19 -17.82 -10.41
C ASN A 127 -21.18 -16.68 -10.63
N TYR A 128 -20.77 -15.44 -10.33
CA TYR A 128 -21.57 -14.25 -10.58
C TYR A 128 -21.88 -14.11 -12.08
N TRP A 129 -20.86 -14.16 -12.94
CA TRP A 129 -21.02 -14.01 -14.39
C TRP A 129 -21.83 -15.16 -15.02
N GLU A 130 -21.63 -16.40 -14.59
CA GLU A 130 -22.44 -17.56 -15.02
C GLU A 130 -23.91 -17.46 -14.59
N SER A 131 -24.18 -16.87 -13.42
CA SER A 131 -25.55 -16.64 -12.97
C SER A 131 -26.28 -15.55 -13.75
N GLN A 132 -25.54 -14.59 -14.30
CA GLN A 132 -26.08 -13.53 -15.16
C GLN A 132 -26.38 -14.06 -16.56
N SER A 133 -25.50 -14.90 -17.14
CA SER A 133 -25.71 -15.47 -18.47
C SER A 133 -26.90 -16.43 -18.55
N LYS A 134 -27.22 -17.13 -17.45
CA LYS A 134 -28.41 -18.02 -17.36
C LYS A 134 -29.73 -17.28 -17.15
N LYS A 135 -29.70 -15.98 -16.84
CA LYS A 135 -30.90 -15.13 -16.67
C LYS A 135 -31.27 -14.36 -17.94
N SER A 136 -30.41 -14.37 -18.96
CA SER A 136 -30.67 -13.86 -20.31
C SER A 136 -31.19 -14.96 -21.22
#